data_AF-A0A8S3YTL2-F1
#
_entry.id   AF-A0A8S3YTL2-F1
#
_cell.length_a   1.000
_cell.length_b   1.000
_cell.length_c   1.000
_cell.angle_alpha   90.00
_cell.angle_beta   90.00
_cell.angle_gamma   90.00
#
_symmetry.space_group_name_H-M   'P 1'
#
loop_
_entity.id
_entity.type
_entity.pdbx_description
1 polymer ?
#
loop_
_entity_poly.entity_id
_entity_poly.type
_entity_poly.pdbx_seq_one_letter_code
_entity_poly.pdbx_strand_id
1 'polypeptide(L)'
;MDYLHDVCSCLNAMDSSKVTERKKSATQLEQLLGRMSVTDVIDSNTARGTSGSRLVTWDVVLKGVIRYIDTEITALQSAKESQSATTLNNRDKKRQELSSLFRLVIRTANKGSAKLSYQLLAERIESMLIDTYTLKSFGADYSSMFLKYVLPVRQYWLEISPEKWRKLTTLFCKLYDESKVDQGILARIIHQVIQGSCLQGEPYPRRVFSFFTKVMENI
;
A
#
# COMPACT_ATOMS: atom_id res chain seq x y z
N MET A 1 -13.36 -26.21 10.35
CA MET A 1 -13.07 -25.09 9.44
C MET A 1 -13.30 -23.79 10.22
N ASP A 2 -12.35 -23.41 11.08
CA ASP A 2 -12.49 -22.29 12.02
C ASP A 2 -11.66 -21.05 11.63
N TYR A 3 -10.82 -21.18 10.60
CA TYR A 3 -9.82 -20.15 10.30
C TYR A 3 -10.38 -18.83 9.76
N LEU A 4 -11.54 -18.84 9.10
CA LEU A 4 -12.18 -17.60 8.66
C LEU A 4 -12.76 -16.81 9.83
N HIS A 5 -13.29 -17.51 10.83
CA HIS A 5 -13.75 -16.89 12.06
C HIS A 5 -12.56 -16.25 12.79
N ASP A 6 -11.41 -16.93 12.83
CA ASP A 6 -10.18 -16.38 13.39
C ASP A 6 -9.69 -15.13 12.64
N VAL A 7 -9.73 -15.13 11.30
CA VAL A 7 -9.38 -13.93 10.50
C VAL A 7 -10.33 -12.78 10.80
N CYS A 8 -11.65 -13.00 10.78
CA CYS A 8 -12.64 -11.97 11.15
C CYS A 8 -12.39 -11.41 12.56
N SER A 9 -12.14 -12.30 13.52
CA SER A 9 -11.86 -11.94 14.90
C SER A 9 -10.60 -11.06 15.01
N CYS A 10 -9.53 -11.42 14.27
CA CYS A 10 -8.32 -10.61 14.19
C CYS A 10 -8.60 -9.23 13.57
N LEU A 11 -9.35 -9.16 12.46
CA LEU A 11 -9.69 -7.89 11.81
C LEU A 11 -10.48 -6.96 12.73
N ASN A 12 -11.44 -7.50 13.50
CA ASN A 12 -12.22 -6.72 14.46
C ASN A 12 -11.37 -6.28 15.67
N ALA A 13 -10.54 -7.17 16.20
CA ALA A 13 -9.69 -6.88 17.37
C ALA A 13 -8.54 -5.91 17.03
N MET A 14 -8.16 -5.76 15.76
CA MET A 14 -7.25 -4.71 15.32
C MET A 14 -7.83 -3.29 15.44
N ASP A 15 -9.14 -3.14 15.60
CA ASP A 15 -9.80 -1.85 15.87
C ASP A 15 -9.98 -1.62 17.41
N SER A 16 -9.42 -2.49 18.26
CA SER A 16 -9.52 -2.37 19.73
C SER A 16 -8.87 -1.08 20.26
N SER A 17 -9.43 -0.50 21.33
CA SER A 17 -8.80 0.62 22.03
C SER A 17 -7.48 0.23 22.71
N LYS A 18 -7.26 -1.06 23.01
CA LYS A 18 -6.05 -1.54 23.68
C LYS A 18 -4.94 -1.86 22.68
N VAL A 19 -3.81 -1.15 22.84
CA VAL A 19 -2.60 -1.31 21.98
C VAL A 19 -2.10 -2.75 21.92
N THR A 20 -2.10 -3.45 23.07
CA THR A 20 -1.61 -4.84 23.16
C THR A 20 -2.51 -5.82 22.42
N GLU A 21 -3.83 -5.63 22.45
CA GLU A 21 -4.79 -6.44 21.70
C GLU A 21 -4.62 -6.22 20.19
N ARG A 22 -4.48 -4.96 19.75
CA ARG A 22 -4.24 -4.66 18.33
C ARG A 22 -2.95 -5.30 17.83
N LYS A 23 -1.84 -5.17 18.58
CA LYS A 23 -0.55 -5.76 18.20
C LYS A 23 -0.61 -7.30 18.15
N LYS A 24 -1.27 -7.92 19.13
CA LYS A 24 -1.48 -9.37 19.14
C LYS A 24 -2.28 -9.82 17.92
N SER A 25 -3.36 -9.12 17.61
CA SER A 25 -4.25 -9.44 16.48
C SER A 25 -3.55 -9.27 15.13
N ALA A 26 -2.74 -8.21 14.96
CA ALA A 26 -1.90 -8.03 13.78
C ALA A 26 -0.91 -9.19 13.59
N THR A 27 -0.21 -9.60 14.66
CA THR A 27 0.73 -10.74 14.61
C THR A 27 0.02 -12.05 14.30
N GLN A 28 -1.17 -12.27 14.87
CA GLN A 28 -1.98 -13.45 14.61
C GLN A 28 -2.48 -13.47 13.16
N LEU A 29 -2.87 -12.32 12.61
CA LEU A 29 -3.23 -12.20 11.19
C LEU A 29 -2.06 -12.58 10.28
N GLU A 30 -0.84 -12.12 10.57
CA GLU A 30 0.35 -12.52 9.80
C GLU A 30 0.55 -14.04 9.79
N GLN A 31 0.39 -14.69 10.95
CA GLN A 31 0.48 -16.15 11.07
C GLN A 31 -0.62 -16.87 10.28
N LEU A 32 -1.86 -16.36 10.33
CA LEU A 32 -2.99 -16.91 9.58
C LEU A 32 -2.76 -16.78 8.06
N LEU A 33 -2.31 -15.62 7.59
CA LEU A 33 -2.00 -15.38 6.17
C LEU A 33 -0.77 -16.17 5.67
N GLY A 34 0.03 -16.73 6.58
CA GLY A 34 1.09 -17.68 6.25
C GLY A 34 0.58 -19.11 5.97
N ARG A 35 -0.68 -19.43 6.29
CA ARG A 35 -1.26 -20.76 6.09
C ARG A 35 -1.99 -20.85 4.75
N MET A 36 -1.58 -21.78 3.89
CA MET A 36 -2.22 -22.00 2.58
C MET A 36 -3.73 -22.26 2.70
N SER A 37 -4.14 -23.06 3.69
CA SER A 37 -5.55 -23.35 3.95
C SER A 37 -6.40 -22.11 4.23
N VAL A 38 -5.79 -21.00 4.68
CA VAL A 38 -6.48 -19.73 4.92
C VAL A 38 -6.50 -18.91 3.63
N THR A 39 -5.36 -18.77 2.97
CA THR A 39 -5.24 -17.97 1.74
C THR A 39 -6.10 -18.55 0.61
N ASP A 40 -6.19 -19.88 0.48
CA ASP A 40 -6.97 -20.54 -0.56
C ASP A 40 -8.48 -20.28 -0.38
N VAL A 41 -8.94 -20.18 0.87
CA VAL A 41 -10.34 -19.86 1.18
C VAL A 41 -10.63 -18.38 0.90
N ILE A 42 -9.72 -17.47 1.24
CA ILE A 42 -9.86 -16.04 0.91
C ILE A 42 -9.81 -15.83 -0.61
N ASP A 43 -8.94 -16.54 -1.33
CA ASP A 43 -8.87 -16.57 -2.79
C ASP A 43 -10.21 -17.01 -3.38
N SER A 44 -10.74 -18.13 -2.89
CA SER A 44 -12.04 -18.68 -3.33
C SER A 44 -13.19 -17.70 -3.07
N ASN A 45 -13.21 -17.05 -1.91
CA ASN A 45 -14.22 -16.03 -1.58
C ASN A 45 -14.11 -14.82 -2.50
N THR A 46 -12.88 -14.38 -2.79
CA THR A 46 -12.62 -13.23 -3.66
C THR A 46 -13.06 -13.51 -5.10
N ALA A 47 -12.81 -14.71 -5.60
CA ALA A 47 -13.23 -15.13 -6.94
C ALA A 47 -14.76 -15.26 -7.09
N ARG A 48 -15.49 -15.61 -6.02
CA ARG A 48 -16.95 -15.73 -6.02
C ARG A 48 -17.69 -14.38 -6.08
N GLY A 49 -16.99 -13.26 -5.89
CA GLY A 49 -17.57 -11.93 -5.90
C GLY A 49 -18.46 -11.63 -4.68
N THR A 50 -18.96 -10.40 -4.58
CA THR A 50 -19.71 -9.84 -3.45
C THR A 50 -21.11 -10.44 -3.20
N SER A 51 -21.46 -11.56 -3.85
CA SER A 51 -22.81 -12.15 -3.81
C SER A 51 -23.21 -12.74 -2.45
N GLY A 52 -22.41 -12.56 -1.40
CA GLY A 52 -22.81 -12.66 -0.01
C GLY A 52 -21.98 -11.69 0.85
N SER A 53 -22.62 -10.67 1.44
CA SER A 53 -21.94 -9.58 2.18
C SER A 53 -21.17 -9.99 3.45
N ARG A 54 -21.02 -11.30 3.71
CA ARG A 54 -20.43 -11.86 4.93
C ARG A 54 -19.12 -12.63 4.69
N LEU A 55 -18.65 -12.75 3.46
CA LEU A 55 -17.41 -13.48 3.16
C LEU A 55 -16.18 -12.60 3.39
N VAL A 56 -15.13 -13.19 3.96
CA VAL A 56 -13.81 -12.57 4.05
C VAL A 56 -13.13 -12.66 2.70
N THR A 57 -12.98 -11.53 2.03
CA THR A 57 -12.22 -11.38 0.77
C THR A 57 -10.90 -10.65 1.03
N TRP A 58 -10.01 -10.62 0.03
CA TRP A 58 -8.77 -9.85 0.13
C TRP A 58 -9.00 -8.36 0.36
N ASP A 59 -10.04 -7.77 -0.21
CA ASP A 59 -10.41 -6.38 0.04
C ASP A 59 -10.89 -6.15 1.49
N VAL A 60 -11.60 -7.11 2.09
CA VAL A 60 -12.00 -7.04 3.50
C VAL A 60 -10.76 -7.06 4.39
N VAL A 61 -9.81 -7.97 4.11
CA VAL A 61 -8.53 -8.05 4.84
C VAL A 61 -7.75 -6.75 4.69
N LEU A 62 -7.60 -6.25 3.45
CA LEU A 62 -6.87 -5.01 3.19
C LEU A 62 -7.50 -3.81 3.90
N LYS A 63 -8.82 -3.67 3.87
CA LYS A 63 -9.53 -2.60 4.58
C LYS A 63 -9.30 -2.67 6.09
N GLY A 64 -9.35 -3.85 6.70
CA GLY A 64 -9.06 -4.02 8.13
C GLY A 64 -7.61 -3.64 8.47
N VAL A 65 -6.65 -4.04 7.64
CA VAL A 65 -5.23 -3.66 7.82
C VAL A 65 -5.02 -2.16 7.62
N ILE A 66 -5.71 -1.52 6.66
CA ILE A 66 -5.65 -0.06 6.48
C ILE A 66 -6.13 0.66 7.74
N ARG A 67 -7.30 0.28 8.29
CA ARG A 67 -7.83 0.90 9.53
C ARG A 67 -6.88 0.74 10.72
N TYR A 68 -6.29 -0.45 10.87
CA TYR A 68 -5.26 -0.69 11.88
C TYR A 68 -4.08 0.27 11.72
N ILE A 69 -3.55 0.39 10.49
CA ILE A 69 -2.42 1.27 10.21
C ILE A 69 -2.78 2.73 10.49
N ASP A 70 -3.96 3.19 10.09
CA ASP A 70 -4.40 4.57 10.34
C ASP A 70 -4.53 4.87 11.85
N THR A 71 -5.04 3.90 12.61
CA THR A 71 -5.10 3.99 14.08
C THR A 71 -3.70 4.12 14.69
N GLU A 72 -2.74 3.32 14.22
CA GLU A 72 -1.37 3.36 14.72
C GLU A 72 -0.60 4.60 14.26
N ILE A 73 -0.85 5.12 13.06
CA ILE A 73 -0.29 6.39 12.58
C ILE A 73 -0.79 7.55 13.44
N THR A 74 -2.09 7.59 13.72
CA THR A 74 -2.69 8.60 14.59
C THR A 74 -2.03 8.56 15.97
N ALA A 75 -1.89 7.37 16.57
CA ALA A 75 -1.20 7.21 17.84
C ALA A 75 0.28 7.64 17.81
N LEU A 76 0.99 7.35 16.71
CA LEU A 76 2.38 7.79 16.52
C LEU A 76 2.48 9.32 16.39
N GLN A 77 1.52 9.97 15.74
CA GLN A 77 1.49 11.43 15.58
C GLN A 77 1.13 12.16 16.88
N SER A 78 0.15 11.65 17.64
CA SER A 78 -0.27 12.26 18.91
C SER A 78 0.74 12.08 20.04
N ALA A 79 1.61 11.08 19.96
CA ALA A 79 2.66 10.87 20.95
C ALA A 79 3.71 12.00 20.88
N LYS A 80 4.02 12.62 22.03
CA LYS A 80 5.03 13.67 22.16
C LYS A 80 6.36 13.21 21.56
N GLU A 81 6.98 14.04 20.71
CA GLU A 81 8.30 13.77 20.15
C GLU A 81 9.34 13.72 21.28
N SER A 82 9.74 12.51 21.64
CA SER A 82 10.85 12.26 22.56
C SER A 82 12.14 12.19 21.75
N GLN A 83 13.19 12.87 22.23
CA GLN A 83 14.52 12.87 21.61
C GLN A 83 15.36 11.64 22.01
N SER A 84 14.85 10.74 22.85
CA SER A 84 15.63 9.57 23.25
C SER A 84 15.81 8.59 22.07
N ALA A 85 17.04 8.12 21.88
CA ALA A 85 17.38 7.17 20.81
C ALA A 85 16.53 5.89 20.89
N THR A 86 16.25 5.40 22.11
CA THR A 86 15.42 4.21 22.33
C THR A 86 13.97 4.43 21.89
N THR A 87 13.37 5.59 22.19
CA THR A 87 12.00 5.90 21.76
C THR A 87 11.93 6.04 20.24
N LEU A 88 12.91 6.69 19.61
CA LEU A 88 12.97 6.83 18.15
C LEU A 88 13.09 5.46 17.48
N ASN A 89 14.00 4.60 17.95
CA ASN A 89 14.16 3.24 17.41
C ASN A 89 12.89 2.40 17.53
N ASN A 90 12.17 2.48 18.66
CA ASN A 90 10.90 1.79 18.83
C ASN A 90 9.81 2.30 17.86
N ARG A 91 9.80 3.60 17.57
CA ARG A 91 8.87 4.19 16.59
C ARG A 91 9.21 3.74 15.17
N ASP A 92 10.49 3.69 14.82
CA ASP A 92 10.93 3.22 13.50
C ASP A 92 10.62 1.74 13.31
N LYS A 93 10.89 0.91 14.32
CA LYS A 93 10.47 -0.49 14.32
C LYS A 93 8.96 -0.62 14.12
N LYS A 94 8.17 0.19 14.81
CA LYS A 94 6.71 0.18 14.66
C LYS A 94 6.29 0.56 13.24
N ARG A 95 6.89 1.59 12.64
CA ARG A 95 6.63 1.97 11.23
C ARG A 95 6.94 0.82 10.28
N GLN A 96 8.08 0.16 10.46
CA GLN A 96 8.48 -1.00 9.67
C GLN A 96 7.53 -2.19 9.83
N GLU A 97 7.04 -2.46 11.06
CA GLU A 97 6.03 -3.49 11.33
C GLU A 97 4.74 -3.19 10.53
N LEU A 98 4.26 -1.94 10.54
CA LEU A 98 3.07 -1.53 9.77
C LEU A 98 3.26 -1.67 8.26
N SER A 99 4.38 -1.19 7.73
CA SER A 99 4.73 -1.35 6.32
C SER A 99 4.83 -2.83 5.93
N SER A 100 5.39 -3.66 6.80
CA SER A 100 5.59 -5.09 6.53
C SER A 100 4.27 -5.85 6.47
N LEU A 101 3.33 -5.55 7.37
CA LEU A 101 2.00 -6.16 7.35
C LEU A 101 1.24 -5.78 6.07
N PHE A 102 1.24 -4.50 5.70
CA PHE A 102 0.63 -4.04 4.44
C PHE A 102 1.24 -4.75 3.23
N ARG A 103 2.58 -4.80 3.18
CA ARG A 103 3.33 -5.52 2.14
C ARG A 103 2.96 -7.00 2.07
N LEU A 104 2.83 -7.65 3.22
CA LEU A 104 2.46 -9.07 3.30
C LEU A 104 1.11 -9.30 2.63
N VAL A 105 0.09 -8.49 2.96
CA VAL A 105 -1.25 -8.63 2.36
C VAL A 105 -1.19 -8.48 0.84
N ILE A 106 -0.54 -7.44 0.32
CA ILE A 106 -0.44 -7.21 -1.13
C ILE A 106 0.27 -8.39 -1.80
N ARG A 107 1.43 -8.78 -1.27
CA ARG A 107 2.26 -9.85 -1.84
C ARG A 107 1.50 -11.18 -1.86
N THR A 108 0.78 -11.48 -0.78
CA THR A 108 0.06 -12.75 -0.65
C THR A 108 -1.17 -12.77 -1.55
N ALA A 109 -1.94 -11.68 -1.59
CA ALA A 109 -3.12 -11.58 -2.46
C ALA A 109 -2.74 -11.67 -3.95
N ASN A 110 -1.67 -10.96 -4.36
CA ASN A 110 -1.24 -10.89 -5.75
C ASN A 110 -0.44 -12.09 -6.23
N LYS A 111 -0.37 -13.16 -5.43
CA LYS A 111 0.27 -14.41 -5.85
C LYS A 111 -0.57 -15.07 -6.94
N GLY A 112 -0.04 -15.07 -8.17
CA GLY A 112 -0.63 -15.71 -9.35
C GLY A 112 -1.58 -14.82 -10.16
N SER A 113 -2.36 -13.95 -9.52
CA SER A 113 -3.24 -12.98 -10.17
C SER A 113 -3.53 -11.78 -9.26
N ALA A 114 -4.00 -10.67 -9.84
CA ALA A 114 -4.55 -9.54 -9.10
C ALA A 114 -5.85 -9.96 -8.41
N LYS A 115 -5.89 -9.88 -7.08
CA LYS A 115 -7.09 -10.22 -6.29
C LYS A 115 -7.59 -9.08 -5.40
N LEU A 116 -6.85 -7.98 -5.35
CA LEU A 116 -7.23 -6.78 -4.63
C LEU A 116 -7.85 -5.78 -5.60
N SER A 117 -8.78 -4.97 -5.13
CA SER A 117 -9.23 -3.80 -5.88
C SER A 117 -8.06 -2.85 -6.14
N TYR A 118 -7.82 -2.50 -7.41
CA TYR A 118 -6.81 -1.49 -7.74
C TYR A 118 -7.14 -0.15 -7.08
N GLN A 119 -8.43 0.24 -7.07
CA GLN A 119 -8.86 1.50 -6.48
C GLN A 119 -8.45 1.61 -5.01
N LEU A 120 -8.74 0.57 -4.22
CA LEU A 120 -8.40 0.53 -2.80
C LEU A 120 -6.87 0.61 -2.57
N LEU A 121 -6.09 -0.07 -3.40
CA LEU A 121 -4.63 -0.04 -3.32
C LEU A 121 -4.05 1.32 -3.70
N ALA A 122 -4.51 1.88 -4.83
CA ALA A 122 -4.03 3.15 -5.35
C ALA A 122 -4.37 4.30 -4.39
N GLU A 123 -5.62 4.40 -3.92
CA GLU A 123 -6.04 5.40 -2.94
C GLU A 123 -5.21 5.32 -1.66
N ARG A 124 -4.92 4.10 -1.19
CA ARG A 124 -4.07 3.94 0.00
C ARG A 124 -2.64 4.38 -0.25
N ILE A 125 -2.04 4.01 -1.38
CA ILE A 125 -0.66 4.40 -1.69
C ILE A 125 -0.56 5.92 -1.91
N GLU A 126 -1.48 6.51 -2.67
CA GLU A 126 -1.52 7.95 -2.92
C GLU A 126 -1.69 8.74 -1.63
N SER A 127 -2.62 8.35 -0.74
CA SER A 127 -2.82 9.04 0.54
C SER A 127 -1.54 9.08 1.41
N MET A 128 -0.77 7.99 1.41
CA MET A 128 0.49 7.88 2.16
C MET A 128 1.65 8.67 1.55
N LEU A 129 1.55 9.03 0.27
CA LEU A 129 2.57 9.80 -0.44
C LEU A 129 2.23 11.30 -0.55
N ILE A 130 0.97 11.68 -0.34
CA ILE A 130 0.52 13.07 -0.38
C ILE A 130 0.69 13.76 0.98
N ASP A 131 0.34 13.09 2.08
CA ASP A 131 0.48 13.67 3.41
C ASP A 131 1.96 13.77 3.84
N THR A 132 2.35 14.89 4.43
CA THR A 132 3.76 15.20 4.69
C THR A 132 4.37 14.29 5.76
N TYR A 133 3.61 13.96 6.80
CA TYR A 133 4.08 13.09 7.88
C TYR A 133 4.27 11.65 7.40
N THR A 134 3.25 11.14 6.70
CA THR A 134 3.25 9.78 6.17
C THR A 134 4.26 9.61 5.06
N LEU A 135 4.42 10.59 4.18
CA LEU A 135 5.47 10.59 3.17
C LEU A 135 6.86 10.49 3.80
N LYS A 136 7.14 11.28 4.84
CA LYS A 136 8.42 11.23 5.56
C LYS A 136 8.65 9.89 6.26
N SER A 137 7.59 9.28 6.81
CA SER A 137 7.71 8.09 7.66
C SER A 137 7.60 6.77 6.91
N PHE A 138 6.87 6.74 5.78
CA PHE A 138 6.48 5.53 5.05
C PHE A 138 6.73 5.63 3.54
N GLY A 139 7.10 6.80 3.01
CA GLY A 139 7.17 7.06 1.57
C GLY A 139 8.10 6.12 0.81
N ALA A 140 9.26 5.79 1.38
CA ALA A 140 10.19 4.82 0.78
C ALA A 140 9.58 3.42 0.67
N ASP A 141 8.95 2.94 1.74
CA ASP A 141 8.30 1.64 1.79
C ASP A 141 7.13 1.55 0.80
N TYR A 142 6.25 2.54 0.79
CA TYR A 142 5.07 2.57 -0.06
C TYR A 142 5.42 2.75 -1.55
N SER A 143 6.41 3.59 -1.87
CA SER A 143 6.92 3.71 -3.24
C SER A 143 7.53 2.38 -3.72
N SER A 144 8.33 1.73 -2.88
CA SER A 144 8.92 0.41 -3.17
C SER A 144 7.84 -0.65 -3.38
N MET A 145 6.78 -0.66 -2.57
CA MET A 145 5.66 -1.57 -2.73
C MET A 145 4.87 -1.33 -4.02
N PHE A 146 4.60 -0.06 -4.35
CA PHE A 146 3.93 0.30 -5.59
C PHE A 146 4.72 -0.21 -6.81
N LEU A 147 6.03 0.03 -6.83
CA LEU A 147 6.93 -0.41 -7.89
C LEU A 147 7.02 -1.94 -8.01
N LYS A 148 7.02 -2.67 -6.90
CA LYS A 148 7.29 -4.13 -6.89
C LYS A 148 6.04 -4.98 -7.02
N TYR A 149 4.90 -4.53 -6.49
CA TYR A 149 3.73 -5.39 -6.31
C TYR A 149 2.45 -4.85 -6.94
N VAL A 150 2.43 -3.58 -7.37
CA VAL A 150 1.24 -2.98 -8.00
C VAL A 150 1.50 -2.72 -9.48
N LEU A 151 2.47 -1.87 -9.82
CA LEU A 151 2.76 -1.51 -11.22
C LEU A 151 3.10 -2.71 -12.12
N PRO A 152 3.79 -3.78 -11.68
CA PRO A 152 4.05 -4.92 -12.55
C PRO A 152 2.80 -5.75 -12.90
N VAL A 153 1.70 -5.60 -12.14
CA VAL A 153 0.50 -6.41 -12.29
C VAL A 153 -0.39 -5.81 -13.37
N ARG A 154 -0.33 -6.39 -14.58
CA ARG A 154 -1.02 -5.89 -15.78
C ARG A 154 -2.54 -5.81 -15.66
N GLN A 155 -3.15 -6.69 -14.86
CA GLN A 155 -4.60 -6.67 -14.63
C GLN A 155 -5.05 -5.34 -14.02
N TYR A 156 -4.25 -4.74 -13.14
CA TYR A 156 -4.57 -3.44 -12.57
C TYR A 156 -4.60 -2.32 -13.60
N TRP A 157 -3.79 -2.40 -14.66
CA TRP A 157 -3.69 -1.34 -15.65
C TRP A 157 -5.02 -1.11 -16.37
N LEU A 158 -5.81 -2.19 -16.52
CA LEU A 158 -7.14 -2.17 -17.12
C LEU A 158 -8.17 -1.43 -16.23
N GLU A 159 -7.90 -1.28 -14.93
CA GLU A 159 -8.73 -0.54 -13.97
C GLU A 159 -8.32 0.94 -13.81
N ILE A 160 -7.20 1.35 -14.43
CA ILE A 160 -6.65 2.71 -14.31
C ILE A 160 -7.23 3.57 -15.42
N SER A 161 -8.05 4.56 -15.03
CA SER A 161 -8.57 5.54 -15.98
C SER A 161 -7.46 6.48 -16.48
N PRO A 162 -7.65 7.13 -17.64
CA PRO A 162 -6.70 8.12 -18.17
C PRO A 162 -6.34 9.22 -17.17
N GLU A 163 -7.34 9.68 -16.40
CA GLU A 163 -7.16 10.68 -15.37
C GLU A 163 -6.25 10.19 -14.24
N LYS A 164 -6.42 8.94 -13.81
CA LYS A 164 -5.56 8.34 -12.78
C LYS A 164 -4.12 8.19 -13.26
N TRP A 165 -3.89 7.79 -14.51
CA TRP A 165 -2.54 7.77 -15.09
C TRP A 165 -1.86 9.14 -15.05
N ARG A 166 -2.60 10.22 -15.38
CA ARG A 166 -2.09 11.60 -15.27
C ARG A 166 -1.80 12.01 -13.84
N LYS A 167 -2.67 11.65 -12.89
CA LYS A 167 -2.47 11.92 -11.45
C LYS A 167 -1.22 11.24 -10.92
N LEU A 168 -1.05 9.94 -11.20
CA LEU A 168 0.15 9.18 -10.83
C LEU A 168 1.42 9.80 -11.41
N THR A 169 1.41 10.11 -12.71
CA THR A 169 2.56 10.76 -13.39
C THR A 169 2.92 12.06 -12.68
N THR A 170 1.92 12.90 -12.39
CA THR A 170 2.13 14.19 -11.74
C THR A 170 2.67 14.04 -10.32
N LEU A 171 2.11 13.11 -9.55
CA LEU A 171 2.54 12.80 -8.18
C LEU A 171 4.00 12.36 -8.15
N PHE A 172 4.39 11.36 -8.94
CA PHE A 172 5.74 10.81 -8.87
C PHE A 172 6.80 11.76 -9.46
N CYS A 173 6.49 12.54 -10.51
CA CYS A 173 7.38 13.61 -10.96
C CYS A 173 7.59 14.68 -9.86
N LYS A 174 6.53 15.05 -9.14
CA LYS A 174 6.64 15.99 -8.01
C LYS A 174 7.51 15.42 -6.88
N LEU A 175 7.30 14.15 -6.51
CA LEU A 175 8.11 13.49 -5.48
C LEU A 175 9.59 13.41 -5.89
N TYR A 176 9.88 13.22 -7.18
CA TYR A 176 11.24 13.20 -7.71
C TYR A 176 11.90 14.57 -7.59
N ASP A 177 11.19 15.62 -8.00
CA ASP A 177 11.65 17.01 -7.89
C ASP A 177 11.95 17.40 -6.44
N GLU A 178 11.13 16.94 -5.49
CA GLU A 178 11.29 17.24 -4.07
C GLU A 178 12.38 16.39 -3.39
N SER A 179 12.92 15.36 -4.06
CA SER A 179 13.95 14.45 -3.51
C SER A 179 13.61 13.86 -2.13
N LYS A 180 12.31 13.67 -1.85
CA LYS A 180 11.81 13.19 -0.55
C LYS A 180 11.86 11.68 -0.38
N VAL A 181 11.99 10.96 -1.49
CA VAL A 181 12.12 9.50 -1.55
C VAL A 181 13.30 9.18 -2.46
N ASP A 182 13.86 7.98 -2.33
CA ASP A 182 14.92 7.48 -3.20
C ASP A 182 14.60 7.73 -4.69
N GLN A 183 15.42 8.58 -5.32
CA GLN A 183 15.22 9.02 -6.69
C GLN A 183 15.31 7.86 -7.69
N GLY A 184 16.09 6.81 -7.38
CA GLY A 184 16.16 5.60 -8.20
C GLY A 184 14.84 4.84 -8.24
N ILE A 185 14.17 4.67 -7.10
CA ILE A 185 12.83 4.08 -7.02
C ILE A 185 11.84 4.95 -7.78
N LEU A 186 11.86 6.27 -7.56
CA LEU A 186 10.94 7.20 -8.22
C LEU A 186 11.11 7.21 -9.74
N ALA A 187 12.34 7.24 -10.25
CA ALA A 187 12.62 7.18 -11.69
C ALA A 187 12.05 5.91 -12.33
N ARG A 188 12.20 4.76 -11.66
CA ARG A 188 11.65 3.48 -12.12
C ARG A 188 10.12 3.46 -12.11
N ILE A 189 9.51 4.08 -11.09
CA ILE A 189 8.05 4.27 -11.04
C ILE A 189 7.59 5.14 -12.19
N ILE A 190 8.20 6.31 -12.40
CA ILE A 190 7.88 7.24 -13.48
C ILE A 190 7.96 6.52 -14.83
N HIS A 191 9.04 5.77 -15.07
CA HIS A 191 9.20 4.98 -16.28
C HIS A 191 8.05 3.97 -16.47
N GLN A 192 7.71 3.18 -15.45
CA GLN A 192 6.61 2.19 -15.55
C GLN A 192 5.24 2.84 -15.71
N VAL A 193 4.99 3.98 -15.05
CA VAL A 193 3.75 4.74 -15.19
C VAL A 193 3.60 5.30 -16.61
N ILE A 194 4.67 5.88 -17.16
CA ILE A 194 4.69 6.36 -18.55
C ILE A 194 4.46 5.19 -19.51
N GLN A 195 5.20 4.09 -19.35
CA GLN A 195 5.04 2.89 -20.16
C GLN A 195 3.60 2.37 -20.12
N GLY A 196 2.99 2.32 -18.93
CA GLY A 196 1.60 1.93 -18.73
C GLY A 196 0.63 2.84 -19.44
N SER A 197 0.77 4.15 -19.27
CA SER A 197 -0.07 5.14 -19.93
C SER A 197 0.01 5.06 -21.46
N CYS A 198 1.21 4.89 -22.03
CA CYS A 198 1.39 4.73 -23.47
C CYS A 198 0.75 3.45 -24.01
N LEU A 199 0.89 2.33 -23.29
CA LEU A 199 0.31 1.05 -23.71
C LEU A 199 -1.22 1.01 -23.60
N GLN A 200 -1.81 1.88 -22.77
CA GLN A 200 -3.26 2.06 -22.70
C GLN A 200 -3.78 3.13 -23.69
N GLY A 201 -2.89 3.76 -24.49
CA GLY A 201 -3.27 4.81 -25.43
C GLY A 201 -3.50 6.18 -24.79
N GLU A 202 -3.04 6.39 -23.56
CA GLU A 202 -3.32 7.56 -22.73
C GLU A 202 -2.05 8.32 -22.31
N PRO A 203 -1.17 8.72 -23.25
CA PRO A 203 0.07 9.38 -22.90
C PRO A 203 -0.18 10.79 -22.33
N TYR A 204 0.70 11.24 -21.43
CA TYR A 204 0.70 12.61 -20.91
C TYR A 204 1.96 13.39 -21.34
N PRO A 205 2.16 13.60 -22.65
CA PRO A 205 3.45 14.01 -23.22
C PRO A 205 3.94 15.35 -22.66
N ARG A 206 3.06 16.34 -22.50
CA ARG A 206 3.45 17.67 -22.00
C ARG A 206 4.16 17.63 -20.65
N ARG A 207 3.62 16.88 -19.69
CA ARG A 207 4.21 16.76 -18.35
C ARG A 207 5.48 15.93 -18.37
N VAL A 208 5.48 14.84 -19.15
CA VAL A 208 6.65 13.96 -19.30
C VAL A 208 7.82 14.72 -19.90
N PHE A 209 7.61 15.43 -21.02
CA PHE A 209 8.65 16.24 -21.65
C PHE A 209 9.11 17.36 -20.72
N SER A 210 8.19 18.09 -20.08
CA SER A 210 8.55 19.13 -19.11
C SER A 210 9.40 18.59 -17.95
N PHE A 211 9.07 17.41 -17.44
CA PHE A 211 9.85 16.73 -16.40
C PHE A 211 11.24 16.38 -16.90
N PHE A 212 11.36 15.70 -18.05
CA PHE A 212 12.66 15.31 -18.58
C PHE A 212 13.53 16.50 -18.99
N THR A 213 12.96 17.54 -19.59
CA THR A 213 13.70 18.79 -19.88
C THR A 213 14.31 19.36 -18.60
N LYS A 214 13.50 19.52 -17.54
CA LYS A 214 13.99 20.02 -16.26
C LYS A 214 15.06 19.12 -15.65
N VAL A 215 14.90 17.80 -15.69
CA VAL A 215 15.90 16.87 -15.15
C VAL A 215 17.20 16.96 -15.94
N MET A 216 17.14 16.99 -17.27
CA MET A 216 18.33 17.05 -18.13
C MET A 216 19.06 18.39 -18.06
N GLU A 217 18.36 19.51 -17.83
CA GLU A 217 19.00 20.82 -17.62
C GLU A 217 19.81 20.90 -16.31
N ASN A 218 19.56 19.98 -15.38
CA ASN A 218 20.23 19.93 -14.07
C ASN A 218 21.29 18.80 -13.98
N ILE A 219 21.67 18.19 -15.10
CA ILE A 219 22.77 17.22 -15.23
C ILE A 219 23.98 17.93 -15.83
#